data_AF-A0A7V2DH93-F1
#
_entry.id   AF-A0A7V2DH93-F1
#
_cell.length_a   1.000
_cell.length_b   1.000
_cell.length_c   1.000
_cell.angle_alpha   90.00
_cell.angle_beta   90.00
_cell.angle_gamma   90.00
#
_symmetry.space_group_name_H-M   'P 1'
#
loop_
_entity.id
_entity.type
_entity.pdbx_description
1 polymer ?
#
loop_
_entity_poly.entity_id
_entity_poly.type
_entity_poly.pdbx_seq_one_letter_code
_entity_poly.pdbx_strand_id
1 'polypeptide(L)'
;MMEKSENKLIPILRQGIAVIQMILFKRIREHLVQSYPERDKGDINKLSGAIVNDLFGTTNMEEPFATFVNENKECIEEQIKKIPQELSGLMIPLTDALRVTVICDRQDGIDNSSILQRAHDRKLLLVSREVPLPGRFINLVRELGDRCDILLQPGMNQVSNQN
;
A
#
# COMPACT_ATOMS: atom_id res chain seq x y z
N MET A 1 36.13 -0.32 3.30
CA MET A 1 35.39 -1.52 3.72
C MET A 1 34.09 -1.07 4.35
N MET A 2 33.06 -0.92 3.52
CA MET A 2 31.68 -0.55 3.88
C MET A 2 30.81 -1.32 2.86
N GLU A 3 29.53 -1.57 3.15
CA GLU A 3 28.56 -2.35 2.30
C GLU A 3 28.35 -3.84 2.61
N LYS A 4 27.84 -4.14 3.82
CA LYS A 4 26.96 -5.33 4.01
C LYS A 4 25.55 -4.98 4.50
N SER A 5 25.33 -3.73 4.94
CA SER A 5 24.06 -3.29 5.53
C SER A 5 23.08 -2.72 4.52
N GLU A 6 23.56 -2.09 3.44
CA GLU A 6 22.69 -1.50 2.40
C GLU A 6 21.98 -2.58 1.58
N ASN A 7 22.64 -3.71 1.34
CA ASN A 7 22.11 -4.78 0.47
C ASN A 7 20.88 -5.52 1.04
N LYS A 8 20.53 -5.29 2.32
CA LYS A 8 19.30 -5.82 2.95
C LYS A 8 18.19 -4.79 3.11
N LEU A 9 18.48 -3.51 2.87
CA LEU A 9 17.55 -2.43 3.16
C LEU A 9 16.38 -2.40 2.19
N ILE A 10 16.63 -2.52 0.89
CA ILE A 10 15.58 -2.51 -0.15
C ILE A 10 14.56 -3.64 0.07
N PRO A 11 14.96 -4.91 0.30
CA PRO A 11 14.00 -5.96 0.66
C PRO A 11 13.14 -5.64 1.88
N ILE A 12 13.71 -5.05 2.94
CA ILE A 12 12.99 -4.68 4.16
C ILE A 12 11.97 -3.56 3.87
N LEU A 13 12.36 -2.56 3.09
CA LEU A 13 11.47 -1.47 2.67
C LEU A 13 10.31 -1.99 1.82
N ARG A 14 10.57 -2.92 0.89
CA ARG A 14 9.53 -3.57 0.06
C ARG A 14 8.55 -4.38 0.91
N GLN A 15 9.02 -5.09 1.93
CA GLN A 15 8.12 -5.74 2.91
C GLN A 15 7.26 -4.70 3.63
N GLY A 16 7.85 -3.55 4.00
CA GLY A 16 7.11 -2.45 4.60
C GLY A 16 6.00 -1.89 3.68
N ILE A 17 6.31 -1.70 2.40
CA ILE A 17 5.34 -1.28 1.37
C ILE A 17 4.20 -2.30 1.26
N ALA A 18 4.50 -3.60 1.22
CA ALA A 18 3.50 -4.66 1.11
C ALA A 18 2.53 -4.66 2.30
N VAL A 19 3.01 -4.38 3.51
CA VAL A 19 2.14 -4.23 4.70
C VAL A 19 1.17 -3.05 4.53
N ILE A 20 1.65 -1.91 4.03
CA ILE A 20 0.77 -0.75 3.74
C ILE A 20 -0.26 -1.08 2.66
N GLN A 21 0.14 -1.76 1.59
CA GLN A 21 -0.78 -2.22 0.54
C GLN A 21 -1.88 -3.14 1.12
N MET A 22 -1.53 -4.04 2.04
CA MET A 22 -2.49 -4.93 2.68
C MET A 22 -3.46 -4.18 3.61
N ILE A 23 -2.96 -3.22 4.40
CA ILE A 23 -3.80 -2.34 5.22
C ILE A 23 -4.77 -1.56 4.33
N LEU A 24 -4.28 -0.96 3.25
CA LEU A 24 -5.08 -0.20 2.32
C LEU A 24 -6.15 -1.08 1.65
N PHE A 25 -5.78 -2.27 1.18
CA PHE A 25 -6.70 -3.25 0.63
C PHE A 25 -7.84 -3.55 1.61
N LYS A 26 -7.50 -3.83 2.88
CA LYS A 26 -8.50 -4.14 3.92
C LYS A 26 -9.48 -2.99 4.11
N ARG A 27 -9.00 -1.73 4.22
CA ARG A 27 -9.87 -0.56 4.40
C ARG A 27 -10.72 -0.25 3.18
N ILE A 28 -10.16 -0.35 1.97
CA ILE A 28 -10.92 -0.16 0.73
C ILE A 28 -12.01 -1.22 0.63
N ARG A 29 -11.68 -2.50 0.90
CA ARG A 29 -12.64 -3.58 0.89
C ARG A 29 -13.79 -3.34 1.87
N GLU A 30 -13.48 -2.95 3.11
CA GLU A 30 -14.47 -2.62 4.13
C GLU A 30 -15.41 -1.50 3.66
N HIS A 31 -14.85 -0.44 3.05
CA HIS A 31 -15.62 0.65 2.48
C HIS A 31 -16.50 0.20 1.29
N LEU A 32 -15.96 -0.61 0.37
CA LEU A 32 -16.69 -1.09 -0.80
C LEU A 32 -17.86 -2.02 -0.43
N VAL A 33 -17.70 -2.87 0.59
CA VAL A 33 -18.79 -3.71 1.11
C VAL A 33 -19.96 -2.86 1.61
N GLN A 34 -19.68 -1.69 2.21
CA GLN A 34 -20.71 -0.77 2.68
C GLN A 34 -21.32 0.04 1.53
N SER A 35 -20.51 0.46 0.57
CA SER A 35 -20.93 1.29 -0.57
C SER A 35 -21.69 0.50 -1.65
N TYR A 36 -21.44 -0.80 -1.79
CA TYR A 36 -22.04 -1.68 -2.79
C TYR A 36 -22.47 -3.03 -2.18
N PRO A 37 -23.44 -3.04 -1.26
CA PRO A 37 -23.86 -4.26 -0.54
C PRO A 37 -24.43 -5.35 -1.46
N GLU A 38 -24.87 -5.00 -2.66
CA GLU A 38 -25.39 -5.90 -3.68
C GLU A 38 -24.32 -6.63 -4.50
N ARG A 39 -23.08 -6.14 -4.50
CA ARG A 39 -21.97 -6.79 -5.22
C ARG A 39 -21.48 -8.02 -4.47
N ASP A 40 -21.08 -9.06 -5.21
CA ASP A 40 -20.56 -10.26 -4.59
C ASP A 40 -19.16 -10.05 -4.00
N LYS A 41 -18.79 -10.90 -3.04
CA LYS A 41 -17.51 -10.78 -2.32
C LYS A 41 -16.30 -10.90 -3.25
N GLY A 42 -16.39 -11.71 -4.30
CA GLY A 42 -15.33 -11.90 -5.28
C GLY A 42 -15.09 -10.64 -6.09
N ASP A 43 -16.15 -10.01 -6.57
CA ASP A 43 -16.09 -8.73 -7.29
C ASP A 43 -15.50 -7.61 -6.42
N ILE A 44 -15.97 -7.48 -5.17
CA ILE A 44 -15.43 -6.51 -4.20
C ILE A 44 -13.93 -6.72 -3.96
N ASN A 45 -13.48 -7.98 -3.84
CA ASN A 45 -12.06 -8.28 -3.67
C ASN A 45 -11.23 -7.89 -4.90
N LYS A 46 -11.73 -8.17 -6.12
CA LYS A 46 -11.07 -7.79 -7.37
C LYS A 46 -10.99 -6.27 -7.50
N LEU A 47 -12.07 -5.56 -7.21
CA LEU A 47 -12.12 -4.10 -7.25
C LEU A 47 -11.15 -3.47 -6.23
N SER A 48 -11.12 -4.00 -5.00
CA SER A 48 -10.18 -3.57 -3.97
C SER A 48 -8.72 -3.74 -4.42
N GLY A 49 -8.40 -4.89 -5.03
CA GLY A 49 -7.07 -5.18 -5.57
C GLY A 49 -6.71 -4.28 -6.75
N ALA A 50 -7.65 -4.04 -7.67
CA ALA A 50 -7.47 -3.15 -8.81
C ALA A 50 -7.15 -1.71 -8.36
N ILE A 51 -7.85 -1.20 -7.34
CA ILE A 51 -7.57 0.13 -6.78
C ILE A 51 -6.16 0.18 -6.17
N VAL A 52 -5.77 -0.79 -5.35
CA VAL A 52 -4.43 -0.83 -4.75
C VAL A 52 -3.35 -0.92 -5.85
N ASN A 53 -3.55 -1.75 -6.86
CA ASN A 53 -2.60 -1.90 -7.96
C ASN A 53 -2.45 -0.62 -8.79
N ASP A 54 -3.55 0.09 -9.09
CA ASP A 54 -3.49 1.36 -9.80
C ASP A 54 -2.67 2.41 -9.03
N LEU A 55 -2.86 2.48 -7.72
CA LEU A 55 -2.14 3.42 -6.84
C LEU A 55 -0.62 3.15 -6.83
N PHE A 56 -0.22 1.89 -6.79
CA PHE A 56 1.19 1.48 -6.72
C PHE A 56 1.82 1.16 -8.08
N GLY A 57 1.09 1.39 -9.19
CA GLY A 57 1.62 1.16 -10.54
C GLY A 57 1.84 -0.32 -10.89
N THR A 58 1.14 -1.24 -10.22
CA THR A 58 1.27 -2.69 -10.39
C THR A 58 0.08 -3.31 -11.14
N THR A 59 -0.53 -2.57 -12.07
CA THR A 59 -1.68 -3.04 -12.84
C THR A 59 -1.31 -4.25 -13.70
N ASN A 60 -2.02 -5.36 -13.53
CA ASN A 60 -1.86 -6.55 -14.36
C ASN A 60 -2.59 -6.35 -15.71
N MET A 61 -1.83 -6.42 -16.80
CA MET A 61 -2.32 -6.26 -18.17
C MET A 61 -2.75 -7.58 -18.83
N GLU A 62 -2.63 -8.70 -18.11
CA GLU A 62 -3.10 -10.01 -18.56
C GLU A 62 -4.61 -10.16 -18.39
N GLU A 63 -5.26 -10.90 -19.29
CA GLU A 63 -6.67 -11.26 -19.14
C GLU A 63 -6.85 -12.35 -18.07
N PRO A 64 -7.94 -12.32 -17.28
CA PRO A 64 -9.09 -11.41 -17.39
C PRO A 64 -8.95 -10.08 -16.61
N PHE A 65 -7.77 -9.77 -16.06
CA PHE A 65 -7.58 -8.61 -15.18
C PHE A 65 -7.66 -7.28 -15.95
N ALA A 66 -7.09 -7.24 -17.16
CA ALA A 66 -7.15 -6.05 -18.01
C ALA A 66 -8.59 -5.67 -18.37
N THR A 67 -9.41 -6.63 -18.82
CA THR A 67 -10.84 -6.39 -19.08
C THR A 67 -11.54 -5.87 -17.83
N PHE A 68 -11.33 -6.51 -16.67
CA PHE A 68 -11.98 -6.11 -15.42
C PHE A 68 -11.66 -4.66 -15.03
N VAL A 69 -10.38 -4.25 -15.12
CA VAL A 69 -9.95 -2.88 -14.82
C VAL A 69 -10.57 -1.89 -15.79
N ASN A 70 -10.63 -2.22 -17.08
CA ASN A 70 -11.21 -1.36 -18.09
C ASN A 70 -12.72 -1.16 -17.87
N GLU A 71 -13.46 -2.23 -17.59
CA GLU A 71 -14.91 -2.19 -17.31
C GLU A 71 -15.25 -1.42 -16.03
N ASN A 72 -14.35 -1.43 -15.03
CA ASN A 72 -14.58 -0.76 -13.74
C ASN A 72 -13.78 0.54 -13.58
N LYS A 73 -13.19 1.08 -14.65
CA LYS A 73 -12.26 2.22 -14.59
C LYS A 73 -12.86 3.44 -13.88
N GLU A 74 -14.09 3.81 -14.22
CA GLU A 74 -14.77 4.96 -13.60
C GLU A 74 -14.98 4.75 -12.11
N CYS A 75 -15.40 3.54 -11.71
CA CYS A 75 -15.57 3.18 -10.30
C CYS A 75 -14.22 3.23 -9.56
N ILE A 76 -13.15 2.68 -10.14
CA ILE A 76 -11.80 2.74 -9.57
C ILE A 76 -11.38 4.20 -9.35
N GLU A 77 -11.53 5.05 -10.37
CA GLU A 77 -11.17 6.47 -10.28
C GLU A 77 -12.00 7.21 -9.23
N GLU A 78 -13.30 6.93 -9.14
CA GLU A 78 -14.19 7.53 -8.13
C GLU A 78 -13.77 7.14 -6.71
N GLN A 79 -13.48 5.85 -6.48
CA GLN A 79 -13.09 5.35 -5.17
C GLN A 79 -11.73 5.90 -4.75
N ILE A 80 -10.78 6.03 -5.69
CA ILE A 80 -9.49 6.67 -5.42
C ILE A 80 -9.67 8.13 -4.98
N LYS A 81 -10.58 8.90 -5.61
CA LYS A 81 -10.86 10.29 -5.24
C LYS A 81 -11.43 10.43 -3.82
N LYS A 82 -12.08 9.40 -3.28
CA LYS A 82 -12.66 9.39 -1.93
C LYS A 82 -11.62 9.10 -0.84
N ILE A 83 -10.49 8.46 -1.17
CA ILE A 83 -9.45 8.05 -0.18
C ILE A 83 -9.00 9.20 0.73
N PRO A 84 -8.69 10.42 0.25
CA PRO A 84 -8.25 11.49 1.13
C PRO A 84 -9.25 11.89 2.22
N GLN A 85 -10.55 11.70 1.96
CA GLN A 85 -11.63 12.06 2.86
C GLN A 85 -12.01 10.87 3.75
N GLU A 86 -12.32 9.73 3.13
CA GLU A 86 -12.84 8.53 3.80
C GLU A 86 -11.75 7.77 4.57
N LEU A 87 -10.50 7.81 4.09
CA LEU A 87 -9.36 7.12 4.68
C LEU A 87 -8.27 8.11 5.10
N SER A 88 -8.66 9.29 5.58
CA SER A 88 -7.74 10.37 5.98
C SER A 88 -6.64 9.93 6.96
N GLY A 89 -6.94 8.99 7.87
CA GLY A 89 -5.97 8.39 8.80
C GLY A 89 -4.84 7.59 8.12
N LEU A 90 -4.99 7.22 6.84
CA LEU A 90 -3.98 6.53 6.04
C LEU A 90 -3.15 7.46 5.14
N MET A 91 -3.41 8.77 5.13
CA MET A 91 -2.74 9.68 4.19
C MET A 91 -1.23 9.78 4.40
N ILE A 92 -0.80 9.81 5.66
CA ILE A 92 0.62 9.76 6.03
C ILE A 92 1.28 8.45 5.58
N PRO A 93 0.82 7.26 6.00
CA PRO A 93 1.46 6.01 5.61
C PRO A 93 1.38 5.75 4.09
N LEU A 94 0.30 6.19 3.42
CA LEU A 94 0.18 6.08 1.97
C LEU A 94 1.19 6.97 1.25
N THR A 95 1.33 8.24 1.65
CA THR A 95 2.33 9.16 1.09
C THR A 95 3.74 8.58 1.21
N ASP A 96 4.07 8.04 2.39
CA ASP A 96 5.38 7.44 2.65
C ASP A 96 5.61 6.19 1.79
N ALA A 97 4.63 5.28 1.72
CA ALA A 97 4.75 4.06 0.94
C ALA A 97 4.93 4.34 -0.56
N LEU A 98 4.22 5.31 -1.14
CA LEU A 98 4.37 5.68 -2.54
C LEU A 98 5.77 6.25 -2.83
N ARG A 99 6.30 7.10 -1.94
CA ARG A 99 7.66 7.64 -2.07
C ARG A 99 8.73 6.58 -1.94
N VAL A 100 8.61 5.71 -0.94
CA VAL A 100 9.55 4.61 -0.73
C VAL A 100 9.48 3.63 -1.90
N THR A 101 8.31 3.41 -2.51
CA THR A 101 8.15 2.60 -3.72
C THR A 101 9.02 3.15 -4.85
N VAL A 102 8.87 4.43 -5.20
CA VAL A 102 9.66 5.05 -6.28
C VAL A 102 11.16 5.08 -5.97
N ILE A 103 11.55 5.25 -4.69
CA ILE A 103 12.94 5.15 -4.28
C ILE A 103 13.50 3.74 -4.50
N CYS A 104 12.76 2.71 -4.08
CA CYS A 104 13.19 1.31 -4.26
C CYS A 104 13.25 0.95 -5.75
N ASP A 105 12.24 1.33 -6.53
CA ASP A 105 12.18 1.05 -7.96
C ASP A 105 13.33 1.73 -8.71
N ARG A 106 13.66 2.98 -8.38
CA ARG A 106 14.81 3.68 -8.98
C ARG A 106 16.14 2.98 -8.67
N GLN A 107 16.31 2.42 -7.47
CA GLN A 107 17.52 1.67 -7.11
C GLN A 107 17.64 0.36 -7.91
N ASP A 108 16.51 -0.23 -8.28
CA ASP A 108 16.44 -1.42 -9.13
C ASP A 108 16.43 -1.09 -10.63
N GLY A 109 16.60 0.18 -11.01
CA GLY A 109 16.64 0.65 -12.41
C GLY A 109 15.27 0.79 -13.08
N ILE A 110 14.18 0.77 -12.31
CA ILE A 110 12.80 0.89 -12.79
C ILE A 110 12.34 2.35 -12.65
N ASP A 111 11.87 2.96 -13.76
CA ASP A 111 11.29 4.30 -13.72
C ASP A 111 9.78 4.25 -13.46
N ASN A 112 9.42 4.49 -12.20
CA ASN A 112 8.05 4.63 -11.74
C ASN A 112 7.75 6.04 -11.19
N SER A 113 8.48 7.05 -11.67
CA SER A 113 8.30 8.45 -11.23
C SER A 113 6.87 8.98 -11.44
N SER A 114 6.16 8.44 -12.44
CA SER A 114 4.75 8.77 -12.74
C SER A 114 3.78 8.42 -11.60
N ILE A 115 4.12 7.48 -10.71
CA ILE A 115 3.30 7.14 -9.54
C ILE A 115 3.09 8.37 -8.66
N LEU A 116 4.16 9.12 -8.36
CA LEU A 116 4.08 10.29 -7.49
C LEU A 116 3.30 11.44 -8.15
N GLN A 117 3.45 11.62 -9.47
CA GLN A 117 2.68 12.62 -10.21
C GLN A 117 1.18 12.31 -10.15
N ARG A 118 0.78 11.06 -10.46
CA ARG A 118 -0.64 10.65 -10.37
C ARG A 118 -1.18 10.78 -8.95
N ALA A 119 -0.39 10.39 -7.95
CA ALA A 119 -0.80 10.52 -6.55
C ALA A 119 -0.98 11.98 -6.12
N HIS A 120 -0.11 12.88 -6.59
CA HIS A 120 -0.26 14.32 -6.39
C HIS A 120 -1.56 14.84 -7.01
N ASP A 121 -1.82 14.51 -8.27
CA ASP A 121 -3.00 14.99 -9.01
C ASP A 121 -4.32 14.48 -8.39
N ARG A 122 -4.26 13.32 -7.74
CA ARG A 122 -5.37 12.71 -6.98
C ARG A 122 -5.44 13.14 -5.52
N LYS A 123 -4.59 14.09 -5.09
CA LYS A 123 -4.50 14.60 -3.71
C LYS A 123 -4.18 13.53 -2.66
N LEU A 124 -3.50 12.45 -3.06
CA LEU A 124 -3.04 11.37 -2.19
C LEU A 124 -1.66 11.65 -1.57
N LEU A 125 -0.92 12.59 -2.16
CA LEU A 125 0.42 12.96 -1.72
C LEU A 125 0.39 14.19 -0.81
N LEU A 126 0.85 14.04 0.43
CA LEU A 126 1.05 15.16 1.34
C LEU A 126 2.34 15.92 0.96
N VAL A 127 2.20 17.00 0.18
CA VAL A 127 3.34 17.76 -0.38
C VAL A 127 4.26 18.33 0.70
N SER A 128 3.70 18.82 1.81
CA SER A 128 4.47 19.38 2.94
C SER A 128 5.22 18.33 3.75
N ARG A 129 4.92 17.04 3.57
CA ARG A 129 5.60 15.95 4.26
C ARG A 129 6.96 15.74 3.60
N GLU A 130 8.01 15.57 4.39
CA GLU A 130 9.33 15.17 3.89
C GLU A 130 9.37 13.69 3.49
N VAL A 131 10.35 13.30 2.68
CA VAL A 131 10.60 11.89 2.36
C VAL A 131 11.02 11.16 3.65
N PRO A 132 10.38 10.03 4.01
CA PRO A 132 10.69 9.35 5.26
C PRO A 132 12.08 8.71 5.20
N LEU A 133 12.83 8.82 6.31
CA LEU A 133 14.02 8.00 6.51
C LEU A 133 13.60 6.52 6.63
N PRO A 134 14.44 5.56 6.18
CA PRO A 134 14.10 4.13 6.22
C PRO A 134 13.62 3.64 7.58
N GLY A 135 14.34 3.97 8.67
CA GLY A 135 13.96 3.56 10.02
C GLY A 135 12.62 4.15 10.48
N ARG A 136 12.32 5.40 10.10
CA ARG A 136 11.03 6.04 10.41
C ARG A 136 9.88 5.37 9.68
N PHE A 137 10.08 5.02 8.41
CA PHE A 137 9.08 4.28 7.63
C PHE A 137 8.80 2.91 8.23
N ILE A 138 9.84 2.15 8.58
CA ILE A 138 9.66 0.81 9.16
C ILE A 138 8.96 0.86 10.53
N ASN A 139 9.27 1.84 11.37
CA ASN A 139 8.55 2.01 12.64
C ASN A 139 7.07 2.36 12.42
N LEU A 140 6.78 3.27 11.49
CA LEU A 140 5.41 3.61 11.11
C LEU A 140 4.63 2.37 10.62
N VAL A 141 5.26 1.54 9.78
CA VAL A 141 4.66 0.31 9.28
C VAL A 141 4.36 -0.67 10.41
N ARG A 142 5.28 -0.84 11.36
CA ARG A 142 5.09 -1.72 12.52
C ARG A 142 3.91 -1.26 13.38
N GLU A 143 3.92 0.00 13.80
CA GLU A 143 2.85 0.59 14.60
C GLU A 143 1.48 0.52 13.92
N LEU A 144 1.45 0.68 12.59
CA LEU A 144 0.20 0.58 11.84
C LEU A 144 -0.24 -0.86 11.63
N GLY A 145 0.70 -1.77 11.37
CA GLY A 145 0.44 -3.20 11.21
C GLY A 145 -0.09 -3.84 12.48
N ASP A 146 0.45 -3.47 13.65
CA ASP A 146 -0.03 -3.90 14.96
C ASP A 146 -1.46 -3.42 15.22
N ARG A 147 -1.75 -2.14 14.96
CA ARG A 147 -3.10 -1.57 15.12
C ARG A 147 -4.16 -2.18 14.20
N CYS A 148 -3.75 -2.82 13.10
CA CYS A 148 -4.66 -3.39 12.11
C CYS A 148 -4.74 -4.93 12.17
N ASP A 149 -4.07 -5.55 13.14
CA ASP A 149 -3.90 -7.01 13.30
C ASP A 149 -3.34 -7.70 12.04
N ILE A 150 -2.46 -7.00 11.34
CA ILE A 150 -1.88 -7.42 10.05
C ILE A 150 -0.51 -8.07 10.24
N LEU A 151 0.23 -7.65 11.27
CA LEU A 151 1.45 -8.31 11.69
C LEU A 151 1.09 -9.45 12.64
N LEU A 152 0.73 -10.61 12.08
CA LEU A 152 0.78 -11.86 12.84
C LEU A 152 2.24 -12.08 13.23
N GLN A 153 2.57 -11.86 14.51
CA GLN A 153 3.91 -12.08 15.04
C GLN A 153 4.36 -13.52 14.71
N PRO A 154 5.39 -13.74 13.88
CA PRO A 154 6.03 -15.04 13.84
C PRO A 154 6.97 -15.08 15.06
N GLY A 155 6.47 -15.60 16.20
CA GLY A 155 7.32 -16.12 17.28
C GLY A 155 7.55 -15.26 18.53
N MET A 156 6.50 -14.88 19.27
CA MET A 156 6.61 -14.59 20.73
C MET A 156 5.81 -15.58 21.58
N ASN A 157 5.87 -16.87 21.22
CA ASN A 157 5.61 -17.95 22.16
C ASN A 157 6.91 -18.71 22.37
N GLN A 158 7.18 -19.04 23.64
CA GLN A 158 8.40 -19.60 24.24
C GLN A 158 9.40 -18.49 24.62
N VAL A 159 9.56 -18.11 25.88
CA VAL A 159 9.80 -18.96 27.06
C VAL A 159 9.10 -18.37 28.29
N SER A 160 7.97 -18.96 28.68
CA SER A 160 7.57 -18.95 30.10
C SER A 160 8.43 -19.99 30.79
N ASN A 161 9.57 -19.57 31.32
CA ASN A 161 10.41 -20.44 32.12
C ASN A 161 9.67 -20.66 33.43
N GLN A 162 9.14 -21.87 33.60
CA GLN A 162 8.86 -22.43 34.90
C GLN A 162 10.20 -22.53 35.65
N ASN A 163 10.28 -21.88 36.80
CA ASN A 163 10.97 -22.34 37.99
C ASN A 163 10.43 -21.57 39.20
#